data_AF-A0A518HN87-F1
#
_entry.id   AF-A0A518HN87-F1
#
_cell.length_a   1.000
_cell.length_b   1.000
_cell.length_c   1.000
_cell.angle_alpha   90.00
_cell.angle_beta   90.00
_cell.angle_gamma   90.00
#
_symmetry.space_group_name_H-M   'P 1'
#
loop_
_entity.id
_entity.type
_entity.pdbx_description
1 polymer ?
#
loop_
_entity_poly.entity_id
_entity_poly.type
_entity_poly.pdbx_seq_one_letter_code
_entity_poly.pdbx_strand_id
1 'polypeptide(L)'
;MNNSRRISTFVLLAAIVSPTMLTAHEGHSHAPSPQTQQTIIRLNTEAPKVHFVVQRRTAETVRPDLAKLFDPFKDKVSVRFDRDFLFVESNGMPDHSMMTGITAWQQQVPLPQSYTGNNAWRIPLHPVPATNPMSTKEHFFRGAIALAVNGVPIFNPIKNDGRTDTLLAGELDQWGGHCGRADDYHYHIAPVHLEKIVGVGNPVAVALDGYPIHGYNDPDGKPPTDLDWLGGHKGPDGEYHYHATKAFPYLNGGFYGQVTERNGQVDPQPRAQGVRPSLPGLKGAKIVGFENPTPGSFIVRYEVFGDPRSVQYTVADNGSATFNFVSAQGTKTEHYTPRQGGGGDGRRNAQRPGAQRPSGNEGRGGEGGGRPEDERAGGDPIVAALDTNGDGRIDKTELRGAAEALRKLDKNKDGQITSEEIRGPGDGRRGGPRERPRDGGGPAGQAGGPRGPAAGDGPRQPWILVHADEIDLDKNKIISRDEIVGEATKAFAGYDTNNDGEISQSELSGRGGSRSAMGGFLKGHSKEIDRDGDGILTRTEAVGNAERMFAKMDGDRDGEISSSEMEASRRH
;
A
#
# COMPACT_ATOMS: atom_id res chain seq x y z
N MET A 1 16.47 30.04 30.94
CA MET A 1 15.93 31.34 30.47
C MET A 1 16.17 31.42 28.96
N ASN A 2 15.24 30.91 28.17
CA ASN A 2 14.35 31.67 27.27
C ASN A 2 15.06 32.58 26.25
N ASN A 3 15.05 32.18 24.98
CA ASN A 3 14.24 32.90 23.99
C ASN A 3 14.01 32.07 22.72
N SER A 4 12.76 31.59 22.61
CA SER A 4 12.15 31.05 21.39
C SER A 4 11.93 32.19 20.39
N ARG A 5 12.49 32.10 19.17
CA ARG A 5 12.07 32.93 18.04
C ARG A 5 11.01 32.19 17.24
N ARG A 6 9.75 32.45 17.56
CA ARG A 6 8.61 32.17 16.67
C ARG A 6 8.72 33.12 15.46
N ILE A 7 8.90 32.58 14.26
CA ILE A 7 8.72 33.34 13.03
C ILE A 7 7.23 33.29 12.71
N SER A 8 6.52 34.36 13.07
CA SER A 8 5.11 34.54 12.76
C SER A 8 4.93 34.77 11.26
N THR A 9 4.13 33.91 10.64
CA THR A 9 3.57 34.08 9.30
C THR A 9 2.78 35.38 9.22
N PHE A 10 3.29 36.38 8.48
CA PHE A 10 2.47 37.53 8.09
C PHE A 10 1.66 37.17 6.84
N VAL A 11 0.37 36.89 7.05
CA VAL A 11 -0.62 36.90 5.97
C VAL A 11 -0.98 38.37 5.72
N LEU A 12 -0.57 38.94 4.59
CA LEU A 12 -1.07 40.26 4.18
C LEU A 12 -2.44 40.05 3.52
N LEU A 13 -3.51 40.22 4.30
CA LEU A 13 -4.87 40.38 3.77
C LEU A 13 -4.99 41.82 3.24
N ALA A 14 -4.92 42.01 1.92
CA ALA A 14 -5.27 43.29 1.32
C ALA A 14 -6.76 43.29 0.98
N ALA A 15 -7.58 43.89 1.86
CA ALA A 15 -8.96 44.24 1.52
C ALA A 15 -8.93 45.57 0.73
N ILE A 16 -9.14 45.51 -0.58
CA ILE A 16 -9.31 46.72 -1.40
C ILE A 16 -10.74 47.19 -1.21
N VAL A 17 -10.93 48.22 -0.39
CA VAL A 17 -12.16 49.00 -0.34
C VAL A 17 -11.96 50.20 -1.26
N SER A 18 -12.67 50.26 -2.37
CA SER A 18 -12.64 51.43 -3.27
C SER A 18 -13.38 52.61 -2.61
N PRO A 19 -12.72 53.73 -2.26
CA PRO A 19 -13.43 54.93 -1.89
C PRO A 19 -13.76 55.69 -3.18
N THR A 20 -15.04 55.75 -3.53
CA THR A 20 -15.52 56.82 -4.41
C THR A 20 -16.06 57.94 -3.53
N MET A 21 -15.58 59.15 -3.83
CA MET A 21 -16.17 60.47 -3.60
C MET A 21 -15.29 61.44 -2.79
N LEU A 22 -14.51 62.22 -3.54
CA LEU A 22 -14.36 63.65 -3.30
C LEU A 22 -15.74 64.30 -3.33
N THR A 23 -16.10 65.10 -2.31
CA THR A 23 -16.56 66.50 -2.48
C THR A 23 -16.67 67.19 -1.13
N ALA A 24 -16.19 68.42 -1.10
CA ALA A 24 -16.12 69.31 0.04
C ALA A 24 -17.47 70.01 0.36
N HIS A 25 -17.60 70.38 1.63
CA HIS A 25 -18.32 71.50 2.28
C HIS A 25 -19.65 72.06 1.73
N GLU A 26 -20.61 72.05 2.68
CA GLU A 26 -21.62 73.04 3.08
C GLU A 26 -22.52 73.74 2.05
N GLY A 27 -23.83 73.46 2.19
CA GLY A 27 -24.91 74.35 1.77
C GLY A 27 -26.24 73.62 1.56
N HIS A 28 -27.13 73.68 2.55
CA HIS A 28 -28.55 73.25 2.56
C HIS A 28 -28.84 71.77 2.87
N SER A 29 -29.41 71.55 4.07
CA SER A 29 -30.01 70.30 4.51
C SER A 29 -31.27 69.98 3.71
N HIS A 30 -31.16 69.16 2.68
CA HIS A 30 -32.30 68.44 2.13
C HIS A 30 -32.26 67.00 2.65
N ALA A 31 -33.41 66.50 3.13
CA ALA A 31 -33.55 65.07 3.39
C ALA A 31 -33.16 64.31 2.11
N PRO A 32 -32.30 63.27 2.19
CA PRO A 32 -31.84 62.55 1.02
C PRO A 32 -33.03 62.02 0.22
N SER A 33 -32.98 62.12 -1.10
CA SER A 33 -34.04 61.62 -1.97
C SER A 33 -34.33 60.14 -1.68
N PRO A 34 -35.54 59.62 -1.96
CA PRO A 34 -35.87 58.20 -1.76
C PRO A 34 -34.87 57.26 -2.45
N GLN A 35 -34.31 57.66 -3.59
CA GLN A 35 -33.29 56.91 -4.35
C GLN A 35 -31.94 56.90 -3.62
N THR A 36 -31.56 58.02 -3.01
CA THR A 36 -30.36 58.13 -2.18
C THR A 36 -30.50 57.30 -0.89
N GLN A 37 -31.68 57.31 -0.26
CA GLN A 37 -31.96 56.44 0.90
C GLN A 37 -31.90 54.95 0.55
N GLN A 38 -32.47 54.54 -0.60
CA GLN A 38 -32.36 53.16 -1.08
C GLN A 38 -30.90 52.75 -1.34
N THR A 39 -30.10 53.66 -1.89
CA THR A 39 -28.66 53.41 -2.14
C THR A 39 -27.89 53.27 -0.82
N ILE A 40 -28.17 54.11 0.17
CA ILE A 40 -27.56 54.04 1.51
C ILE A 40 -27.95 52.73 2.22
N ILE A 41 -29.24 52.35 2.19
CA ILE A 41 -29.70 51.09 2.77
C ILE A 41 -29.02 49.90 2.09
N ARG A 42 -28.94 49.90 0.75
CA ARG A 42 -28.28 48.84 -0.01
C ARG A 42 -26.80 48.71 0.34
N LEU A 43 -26.06 49.82 0.42
CA LEU A 43 -24.64 49.82 0.78
C LEU A 43 -24.38 49.41 2.24
N ASN A 44 -25.34 49.67 3.15
CA ASN A 44 -25.21 49.30 4.57
C ASN A 44 -25.75 47.89 4.90
N THR A 45 -26.48 47.25 3.99
CA THR A 45 -27.08 45.92 4.19
C THR A 45 -26.49 44.81 3.31
N GLU A 46 -25.81 45.15 2.21
CA GLU A 46 -25.09 44.16 1.41
C GLU A 46 -23.78 43.75 2.10
N ALA A 47 -23.62 42.45 2.37
CA ALA A 47 -22.38 41.91 2.92
C ALA A 47 -21.20 42.21 1.96
N PRO A 48 -20.05 42.72 2.47
CA PRO A 48 -18.92 43.06 1.62
C PRO A 48 -18.42 41.81 0.89
N LYS A 49 -18.39 41.87 -0.45
CA LYS A 49 -17.77 40.83 -1.27
C LYS A 49 -16.24 40.92 -1.13
N VAL A 50 -15.69 40.18 -0.19
CA VAL A 50 -14.25 40.02 -0.03
C VAL A 50 -13.75 39.07 -1.10
N HIS A 51 -13.07 39.62 -2.11
CA HIS A 51 -12.30 38.81 -3.05
C HIS A 51 -10.92 38.54 -2.46
N PHE A 52 -10.68 37.30 -2.00
CA PHE A 52 -9.34 36.85 -1.63
C PHE A 52 -8.51 36.63 -2.89
N VAL A 53 -7.59 37.56 -3.17
CA VAL A 53 -6.53 37.31 -4.15
C VAL A 53 -5.35 36.73 -3.39
N VAL A 54 -5.17 35.40 -3.48
CA VAL A 54 -3.93 34.75 -3.04
C VAL A 54 -2.87 35.04 -4.10
N GLN A 55 -2.09 36.10 -3.90
CA GLN A 55 -0.82 36.24 -4.61
C GLN A 55 0.15 35.19 -4.06
N ARG A 56 0.37 34.12 -4.83
CA ARG A 56 1.56 33.27 -4.61
C ARG A 56 2.78 34.19 -4.74
N ARG A 57 3.47 34.45 -3.63
CA ARG A 57 4.87 34.85 -3.71
C ARG A 57 5.58 33.76 -4.51
N THR A 58 6.31 34.14 -5.54
CA THR A 58 7.27 33.27 -6.23
C THR A 58 8.18 32.66 -5.16
N ALA A 59 8.02 31.36 -4.92
CA ALA A 59 8.90 30.61 -4.03
C ALA A 59 10.33 30.69 -4.55
N GLU A 60 11.28 30.72 -3.63
CA GLU A 60 12.71 30.95 -3.86
C GLU A 60 13.27 30.12 -5.02
N THR A 61 14.00 30.80 -5.91
CA THR A 61 14.49 30.31 -7.21
C THR A 61 15.83 29.57 -7.13
N VAL A 62 16.24 29.10 -5.95
CA VAL A 62 17.53 28.42 -5.77
C VAL A 62 17.31 26.91 -5.86
N ARG A 63 18.02 26.28 -6.80
CA ARG A 63 17.96 24.82 -7.00
C ARG A 63 18.48 24.10 -5.75
N PRO A 64 17.72 23.17 -5.13
CA PRO A 64 18.13 22.46 -3.93
C PRO A 64 19.38 21.61 -4.13
N ASP A 65 20.21 21.46 -3.10
CA ASP A 65 21.42 20.62 -3.17
C ASP A 65 21.10 19.16 -3.47
N LEU A 66 20.00 18.63 -2.94
CA LEU A 66 19.52 17.29 -3.22
C LEU A 66 19.28 17.05 -4.73
N ALA A 67 18.90 18.09 -5.48
CA ALA A 67 18.69 17.99 -6.93
C ALA A 67 20.00 17.79 -7.70
N LYS A 68 21.16 18.13 -7.12
CA LYS A 68 22.49 17.95 -7.74
C LYS A 68 22.89 16.49 -7.81
N LEU A 69 22.36 15.64 -6.92
CA LEU A 69 22.63 14.20 -6.93
C LEU A 69 22.23 13.52 -8.24
N PHE A 70 21.24 14.09 -8.94
CA PHE A 70 20.72 13.58 -10.21
C PHE A 70 21.40 14.19 -11.45
N ASP A 71 22.26 15.20 -11.29
CA ASP A 71 22.94 15.87 -12.41
C ASP A 71 23.75 14.93 -13.31
N PRO A 72 24.44 13.89 -12.79
CA PRO A 72 25.14 12.93 -13.63
C PRO A 72 24.24 12.13 -14.58
N PHE A 73 22.92 12.13 -14.34
CA PHE A 73 21.91 11.40 -15.13
C PHE A 73 20.89 12.33 -15.80
N LYS A 74 21.22 13.61 -16.01
CA LYS A 74 20.32 14.62 -16.61
C LYS A 74 19.73 14.27 -17.98
N ASP A 75 20.36 13.36 -18.72
CA ASP A 75 19.86 12.88 -20.02
C ASP A 75 18.74 11.83 -19.88
N LYS A 76 18.55 11.30 -18.67
CA LYS A 76 17.55 10.26 -18.33
C LYS A 76 16.57 10.71 -17.27
N VAL A 77 16.98 11.65 -16.44
CA VAL A 77 16.24 12.15 -15.29
C VAL A 77 16.01 13.64 -15.45
N SER A 78 14.76 14.05 -15.28
CA SER A 78 14.39 15.47 -15.17
C SER A 78 14.01 15.77 -13.72
N VAL A 79 14.46 16.91 -13.22
CA VAL A 79 14.14 17.34 -11.85
C VAL A 79 13.42 18.68 -11.85
N ARG A 80 12.37 18.76 -11.04
CA ARG A 80 11.65 20.00 -10.72
C ARG A 80 11.41 20.04 -9.22
N PHE A 81 11.21 21.22 -8.66
CA PHE A 81 11.04 21.36 -7.22
C PHE A 81 10.03 22.46 -6.89
N ASP A 82 9.44 22.35 -5.71
CA ASP A 82 8.78 23.45 -5.05
C ASP A 82 9.46 23.72 -3.70
N ARG A 83 8.79 24.43 -2.80
CA ARG A 83 9.33 24.73 -1.48
C ARG A 83 9.54 23.47 -0.63
N ASP A 84 8.68 22.48 -0.77
CA ASP A 84 8.56 21.37 0.17
C ASP A 84 9.15 20.06 -0.41
N PHE A 85 9.10 19.90 -1.75
CA PHE A 85 9.46 18.65 -2.42
C PHE A 85 10.37 18.84 -3.64
N LEU A 86 11.29 17.89 -3.80
CA LEU A 86 11.94 17.56 -5.05
C LEU A 86 11.08 16.54 -5.80
N PHE A 87 10.82 16.79 -7.07
CA PHE A 87 10.18 15.85 -7.97
C PHE A 87 11.19 15.35 -8.99
N VAL A 88 11.29 14.04 -9.09
CA VAL A 88 12.23 13.36 -9.97
C VAL A 88 11.44 12.58 -11.00
N GLU A 89 11.64 12.93 -12.27
CA GLU A 89 10.98 12.34 -13.42
C GLU A 89 11.93 11.42 -14.16
N SER A 90 11.49 10.19 -14.47
CA SER A 90 12.30 9.19 -15.16
C SER A 90 11.41 8.19 -15.88
N ASN A 91 12.03 7.32 -16.70
CA ASN A 91 11.35 6.16 -17.26
C ASN A 91 11.64 4.84 -16.51
N GLY A 92 12.39 4.90 -15.41
CA GLY A 92 12.78 3.73 -14.61
C GLY A 92 13.75 2.75 -15.28
N MET A 93 14.35 3.09 -16.43
CA MET A 93 15.24 2.21 -17.18
C MET A 93 16.72 2.63 -17.03
N PRO A 94 17.60 1.77 -16.48
CA PRO A 94 19.02 2.09 -16.32
C PRO A 94 19.84 1.92 -17.61
N ASP A 95 21.03 2.53 -17.64
CA ASP A 95 22.04 2.39 -18.71
C ASP A 95 23.02 1.24 -18.43
N HIS A 96 22.50 0.07 -18.04
CA HIS A 96 23.26 -1.17 -17.94
C HIS A 96 22.41 -2.35 -18.40
N SER A 97 23.04 -3.49 -18.67
CA SER A 97 22.29 -4.73 -18.95
C SER A 97 21.45 -5.10 -17.72
N MET A 98 20.24 -5.61 -17.91
CA MET A 98 19.31 -6.00 -16.84
C MET A 98 19.05 -7.51 -16.87
N MET A 99 18.38 -8.05 -15.86
CA MET A 99 17.77 -9.40 -15.81
C MET A 99 18.75 -10.59 -15.83
N THR A 100 19.97 -10.42 -16.33
CA THR A 100 20.96 -11.48 -16.48
C THR A 100 21.40 -11.99 -15.11
N GLY A 101 21.32 -13.31 -14.92
CA GLY A 101 21.63 -13.97 -13.65
C GLY A 101 20.40 -14.44 -12.87
N ILE A 102 19.20 -13.94 -13.19
CA ILE A 102 17.95 -14.35 -12.52
C ILE A 102 17.67 -15.84 -12.79
N THR A 103 17.38 -16.59 -11.73
CA THR A 103 17.06 -18.03 -11.76
C THR A 103 15.65 -18.35 -11.24
N ALA A 104 15.05 -17.45 -10.47
CA ALA A 104 13.66 -17.52 -10.03
C ALA A 104 12.82 -16.47 -10.78
N TRP A 105 12.63 -16.68 -12.08
CA TRP A 105 12.03 -15.65 -12.94
C TRP A 105 10.49 -15.68 -12.97
N GLN A 106 9.86 -14.52 -12.74
CA GLN A 106 8.41 -14.32 -12.80
C GLN A 106 7.87 -13.97 -14.21
N GLN A 107 8.67 -14.20 -15.26
CA GLN A 107 8.32 -13.96 -16.67
C GLN A 107 7.99 -12.48 -17.00
N GLN A 108 8.42 -11.55 -16.15
CA GLN A 108 8.36 -10.10 -16.38
C GLN A 108 9.64 -9.64 -17.08
N VAL A 109 9.56 -8.61 -17.91
CA VAL A 109 10.69 -8.03 -18.65
C VAL A 109 10.74 -6.52 -18.45
N PRO A 110 11.89 -5.87 -18.63
CA PRO A 110 11.99 -4.42 -18.43
C PRO A 110 11.16 -3.62 -19.44
N LEU A 111 10.22 -2.81 -18.96
CA LEU A 111 9.51 -1.82 -19.76
C LEU A 111 9.66 -0.43 -19.17
N PRO A 112 9.81 0.60 -20.02
CA PRO A 112 9.83 1.98 -19.54
C PRO A 112 8.49 2.34 -18.90
N GLN A 113 8.54 2.97 -17.73
CA GLN A 113 7.39 3.48 -17.01
C GLN A 113 7.28 4.99 -17.20
N SER A 114 6.10 5.59 -17.00
CA SER A 114 5.95 7.05 -17.11
C SER A 114 5.92 7.70 -15.74
N TYR A 115 7.09 7.84 -15.10
CA TYR A 115 7.19 8.57 -13.83
C TYR A 115 7.35 10.06 -14.09
N THR A 116 6.34 10.71 -14.66
CA THR A 116 6.40 12.11 -15.10
C THR A 116 5.20 12.92 -14.63
N GLY A 117 5.32 14.25 -14.58
CA GLY A 117 4.23 15.14 -14.19
C GLY A 117 3.69 14.80 -12.80
N ASN A 118 2.37 14.58 -12.69
CA ASN A 118 1.73 14.20 -11.42
C ASN A 118 2.11 12.78 -10.92
N ASN A 119 2.71 11.96 -11.79
CA ASN A 119 3.21 10.62 -11.47
C ASN A 119 4.74 10.61 -11.27
N ALA A 120 5.36 11.76 -11.01
CA ALA A 120 6.78 11.84 -10.68
C ALA A 120 7.06 11.29 -9.27
N TRP A 121 8.29 10.83 -9.03
CA TRP A 121 8.76 10.55 -7.68
C TRP A 121 8.80 11.84 -6.86
N ARG A 122 8.42 11.77 -5.58
CA ARG A 122 8.36 12.92 -4.67
C ARG A 122 9.24 12.66 -3.46
N ILE A 123 10.22 13.52 -3.22
CA ILE A 123 11.19 13.42 -2.13
C ILE A 123 11.14 14.71 -1.31
N PRO A 124 10.97 14.66 0.03
CA PRO A 124 10.93 15.86 0.86
C PRO A 124 12.29 16.57 0.88
N LEU A 125 12.28 17.91 0.73
CA LEU A 125 13.49 18.74 0.80
C LEU A 125 13.90 19.10 2.23
N HIS A 126 12.97 18.94 3.17
CA HIS A 126 13.14 19.24 4.58
C HIS A 126 12.78 18.01 5.41
N PRO A 127 13.62 16.96 5.39
CA PRO A 127 13.35 15.73 6.11
C PRO A 127 13.34 16.01 7.62
N VAL A 128 12.41 15.38 8.33
CA VAL A 128 12.25 15.51 9.78
C VAL A 128 12.51 14.14 10.42
N PRO A 129 13.43 14.01 11.39
CA PRO A 129 13.60 12.76 12.12
C PRO A 129 12.29 12.27 12.73
N ALA A 130 11.98 11.00 12.55
CA ALA A 130 10.82 10.36 13.13
C ALA A 130 11.03 10.16 14.64
N THR A 131 9.98 10.38 15.43
CA THR A 131 9.99 10.01 16.86
C THR A 131 10.06 8.49 17.03
N ASN A 132 9.39 7.76 16.12
CA ASN A 132 9.41 6.30 16.06
C ASN A 132 9.82 5.90 14.62
N PRO A 133 11.12 5.70 14.36
CA PRO A 133 11.60 5.23 13.06
C PRO A 133 10.99 3.87 12.70
N MET A 134 10.66 3.65 11.43
CA MET A 134 10.00 2.42 10.96
C MET A 134 10.99 1.51 10.24
N SER A 135 10.96 0.22 10.56
CA SER A 135 11.85 -0.82 10.01
C SER A 135 11.35 -1.38 8.68
N THR A 136 12.23 -1.56 7.69
CA THR A 136 11.90 -2.31 6.47
C THR A 136 11.78 -3.82 6.70
N LYS A 137 12.19 -4.34 7.87
CA LYS A 137 11.92 -5.74 8.23
C LYS A 137 10.46 -6.02 8.53
N GLU A 138 9.71 -4.99 8.91
CA GLU A 138 8.32 -5.11 9.40
C GLU A 138 7.32 -4.34 8.51
N HIS A 139 7.81 -3.39 7.72
CA HIS A 139 7.01 -2.44 6.94
C HIS A 139 7.49 -2.32 5.48
N PHE A 140 6.69 -1.67 4.65
CA PHE A 140 7.05 -1.27 3.28
C PHE A 140 7.40 -2.43 2.33
N PHE A 141 6.72 -3.57 2.46
CA PHE A 141 6.90 -4.72 1.56
C PHE A 141 6.32 -4.50 0.15
N ARG A 142 5.79 -3.32 -0.15
CA ARG A 142 5.25 -2.94 -1.46
C ARG A 142 5.78 -1.57 -1.84
N GLY A 143 5.98 -1.36 -3.14
CA GLY A 143 6.46 -0.08 -3.67
C GLY A 143 7.92 0.20 -3.31
N ALA A 144 8.37 1.39 -3.67
CA ALA A 144 9.74 1.81 -3.41
C ALA A 144 9.88 2.36 -1.98
N ILE A 145 11.11 2.28 -1.50
CA ILE A 145 11.58 2.90 -0.26
C ILE A 145 12.69 3.92 -0.52
N ALA A 146 13.31 3.89 -1.70
CA ALA A 146 14.26 4.89 -2.15
C ALA A 146 14.22 5.04 -3.67
N LEU A 147 14.88 6.09 -4.17
CA LEU A 147 15.09 6.33 -5.59
C LEU A 147 16.59 6.44 -5.86
N ALA A 148 17.12 5.61 -6.76
CA ALA A 148 18.49 5.70 -7.20
C ALA A 148 18.72 7.00 -8.00
N VAL A 149 19.94 7.52 -7.98
CA VAL A 149 20.30 8.77 -8.70
C VAL A 149 20.13 8.67 -10.22
N ASN A 150 20.07 7.46 -10.78
CA ASN A 150 19.75 7.20 -12.18
C ASN A 150 18.23 7.16 -12.48
N GLY A 151 17.39 7.42 -11.48
CA GLY A 151 15.93 7.45 -11.60
C GLY A 151 15.24 6.09 -11.53
N VAL A 152 15.95 5.01 -11.21
CA VAL A 152 15.38 3.68 -10.99
C VAL A 152 14.93 3.55 -9.52
N PRO A 153 13.70 3.11 -9.24
CA PRO A 153 13.25 2.93 -7.86
C PRO A 153 13.95 1.76 -7.18
N ILE A 154 14.08 1.86 -5.86
CA ILE A 154 14.65 0.83 -4.99
C ILE A 154 13.56 0.37 -4.02
N PHE A 155 13.30 -0.93 -4.05
CA PHE A 155 12.29 -1.62 -3.26
C PHE A 155 12.95 -2.34 -2.08
N ASN A 156 12.12 -2.75 -1.13
CA ASN A 156 12.54 -3.51 0.04
C ASN A 156 13.16 -4.86 -0.38
N PRO A 157 14.35 -5.26 0.13
CA PRO A 157 14.94 -6.59 -0.12
C PRO A 157 13.99 -7.74 0.22
N ILE A 158 13.11 -7.53 1.20
CA ILE A 158 12.05 -8.46 1.54
C ILE A 158 10.89 -8.24 0.58
N LYS A 159 10.52 -9.29 -0.15
CA LYS A 159 9.39 -9.22 -1.08
C LYS A 159 8.06 -9.10 -0.36
N ASN A 160 6.99 -8.92 -1.13
CA ASN A 160 5.63 -8.67 -0.64
C ASN A 160 5.04 -9.74 0.33
N ASP A 161 5.71 -10.87 0.55
CA ASP A 161 5.31 -11.86 1.56
C ASP A 161 5.82 -11.55 2.98
N GLY A 162 6.65 -10.51 3.13
CA GLY A 162 7.15 -10.03 4.41
C GLY A 162 8.25 -10.89 5.04
N ARG A 163 8.80 -11.88 4.33
CA ARG A 163 9.80 -12.80 4.91
C ARG A 163 10.90 -13.26 3.96
N THR A 164 10.68 -13.25 2.65
CA THR A 164 11.65 -13.81 1.71
C THR A 164 12.62 -12.72 1.24
N ASP A 165 13.92 -12.95 1.47
CA ASP A 165 15.00 -12.18 0.86
C ASP A 165 15.07 -12.45 -0.65
N THR A 166 14.86 -11.40 -1.44
CA THR A 166 14.78 -11.45 -2.90
C THR A 166 16.12 -11.83 -3.55
N LEU A 167 17.25 -11.46 -2.94
CA LEU A 167 18.58 -11.86 -3.40
C LEU A 167 18.77 -13.36 -3.23
N LEU A 168 18.52 -13.86 -2.01
CA LEU A 168 18.69 -15.29 -1.70
C LEU A 168 17.69 -16.18 -2.44
N ALA A 169 16.52 -15.64 -2.79
CA ALA A 169 15.54 -16.33 -3.65
C ALA A 169 16.02 -16.50 -5.11
N GLY A 170 17.12 -15.86 -5.52
CA GLY A 170 17.63 -15.92 -6.89
C GLY A 170 16.76 -15.14 -7.90
N GLU A 171 16.01 -14.15 -7.42
CA GLU A 171 15.10 -13.32 -8.22
C GLU A 171 15.80 -12.08 -8.80
N LEU A 172 17.02 -11.76 -8.35
CA LEU A 172 17.77 -10.56 -8.77
C LEU A 172 18.80 -10.83 -9.85
N ASP A 173 19.01 -9.83 -10.70
CA ASP A 173 20.12 -9.78 -11.65
C ASP A 173 21.44 -9.39 -10.97
N GLN A 174 22.52 -9.38 -11.75
CA GLN A 174 23.86 -9.02 -11.27
C GLN A 174 23.99 -7.60 -10.67
N TRP A 175 23.01 -6.72 -10.92
CA TRP A 175 22.98 -5.36 -10.37
C TRP A 175 22.06 -5.24 -9.16
N GLY A 176 21.44 -6.36 -8.74
CA GLY A 176 20.55 -6.40 -7.60
C GLY A 176 19.13 -5.92 -7.93
N GLY A 177 18.70 -5.98 -9.19
CA GLY A 177 17.35 -5.59 -9.60
C GLY A 177 16.59 -6.67 -10.36
N HIS A 178 15.28 -6.46 -10.51
CA HIS A 178 14.41 -7.30 -11.32
C HIS A 178 13.17 -6.51 -11.80
N CYS A 179 12.26 -7.18 -12.52
CA CYS A 179 11.02 -6.57 -12.97
C CYS A 179 9.82 -6.98 -12.09
N GLY A 180 9.01 -6.00 -11.70
CA GLY A 180 7.75 -6.17 -11.01
C GLY A 180 6.59 -6.57 -11.93
N ARG A 181 5.40 -6.67 -11.34
CA ARG A 181 4.18 -7.13 -12.05
C ARG A 181 3.73 -6.20 -13.18
N ALA A 182 4.20 -4.95 -13.21
CA ALA A 182 3.93 -4.00 -14.28
C ALA A 182 5.03 -3.99 -15.33
N ASP A 183 5.88 -5.03 -15.37
CA ASP A 183 7.11 -5.06 -16.17
C ASP A 183 8.05 -3.88 -15.81
N ASP A 184 7.98 -3.37 -14.58
CA ASP A 184 8.77 -2.25 -14.08
C ASP A 184 10.08 -2.73 -13.47
N TYR A 185 11.22 -2.29 -14.01
CA TYR A 185 12.53 -2.62 -13.42
C TYR A 185 12.79 -1.79 -12.15
N HIS A 186 13.28 -2.44 -11.10
CA HIS A 186 13.64 -1.82 -9.84
C HIS A 186 14.75 -2.59 -9.13
N TYR A 187 15.53 -1.90 -8.29
CA TYR A 187 16.54 -2.54 -7.45
C TYR A 187 15.95 -3.02 -6.13
N HIS A 188 16.54 -4.06 -5.56
CA HIS A 188 16.34 -4.52 -4.18
C HIS A 188 17.62 -4.40 -3.34
N ILE A 189 18.73 -4.03 -3.99
CA ILE A 189 20.04 -3.80 -3.36
C ILE A 189 20.49 -2.40 -3.73
N ALA A 190 21.21 -1.72 -2.84
CA ALA A 190 21.75 -0.41 -3.16
C ALA A 190 22.64 -0.48 -4.43
N PRO A 191 22.41 0.37 -5.44
CA PRO A 191 23.14 0.31 -6.71
C PRO A 191 24.53 0.98 -6.58
N VAL A 192 25.39 0.42 -5.74
CA VAL A 192 26.75 0.94 -5.44
C VAL A 192 27.63 1.07 -6.69
N HIS A 193 27.32 0.36 -7.77
CA HIS A 193 28.00 0.51 -9.04
C HIS A 193 27.89 1.94 -9.64
N LEU A 194 26.88 2.71 -9.23
CA LEU A 194 26.69 4.10 -9.64
C LEU A 194 27.78 5.02 -9.06
N GLU A 195 28.52 4.62 -8.02
CA GLU A 195 29.69 5.36 -7.51
C GLU A 195 30.75 5.61 -8.59
N LYS A 196 30.81 4.75 -9.63
CA LYS A 196 31.68 4.96 -10.80
C LYS A 196 31.32 6.21 -11.60
N ILE A 197 30.09 6.69 -11.47
CA ILE A 197 29.54 7.84 -12.20
C ILE A 197 29.44 9.04 -11.25
N VAL A 198 28.88 8.85 -10.05
CA VAL A 198 28.71 9.95 -9.08
C VAL A 198 29.98 10.29 -8.30
N GLY A 199 30.95 9.38 -8.24
CA GLY A 199 32.16 9.50 -7.42
C GLY A 199 32.05 8.73 -6.10
N VAL A 200 33.18 8.20 -5.62
CA VAL A 200 33.27 7.48 -4.34
C VAL A 200 32.90 8.40 -3.19
N GLY A 201 32.09 7.90 -2.26
CA GLY A 201 31.64 8.67 -1.09
C GLY A 201 30.49 9.64 -1.39
N ASN A 202 30.03 9.75 -2.64
CA ASN A 202 28.81 10.48 -2.98
C ASN A 202 27.57 9.56 -2.91
N PRO A 203 26.38 10.12 -2.62
CA PRO A 203 25.14 9.35 -2.61
C PRO A 203 24.86 8.64 -3.94
N VAL A 204 24.42 7.38 -3.86
CA VAL A 204 23.94 6.58 -5.01
C VAL A 204 22.42 6.52 -5.08
N ALA A 205 21.73 6.94 -4.03
CA ALA A 205 20.27 7.02 -3.98
C ALA A 205 19.81 8.03 -2.91
N VAL A 206 18.51 8.26 -2.86
CA VAL A 206 17.85 9.04 -1.80
C VAL A 206 16.65 8.25 -1.30
N ALA A 207 16.56 8.04 0.00
CA ALA A 207 15.41 7.42 0.64
C ALA A 207 14.16 8.32 0.52
N LEU A 208 12.97 7.72 0.49
CA LEU A 208 11.72 8.48 0.33
C LEU A 208 11.38 9.39 1.52
N ASP A 209 12.10 9.26 2.63
CA ASP A 209 12.05 10.19 3.77
C ASP A 209 12.92 11.45 3.57
N GLY A 210 13.71 11.52 2.48
CA GLY A 210 14.53 12.66 2.10
C GLY A 210 16.02 12.55 2.41
N TYR A 211 16.46 11.50 3.11
CA TYR A 211 17.87 11.34 3.46
C TYR A 211 18.66 10.62 2.36
N PRO A 212 19.90 11.05 2.05
CA PRO A 212 20.76 10.39 1.07
C PRO A 212 21.14 8.97 1.48
N ILE A 213 21.41 8.10 0.49
CA ILE A 213 21.96 6.77 0.66
C ILE A 213 23.30 6.71 -0.06
N HIS A 214 24.38 6.52 0.70
CA HIS A 214 25.73 6.38 0.21
C HIS A 214 26.05 4.94 -0.18
N GLY A 215 27.16 4.75 -0.90
CA GLY A 215 27.77 3.45 -1.08
C GLY A 215 28.37 2.90 0.22
N TYR A 216 29.43 2.12 0.11
CA TYR A 216 30.07 1.51 1.29
C TYR A 216 30.90 2.49 2.12
N ASN A 217 31.13 3.70 1.62
CA ASN A 217 32.02 4.68 2.21
C ASN A 217 31.31 6.02 2.46
N ASP A 218 31.75 6.70 3.51
CA ASP A 218 31.46 8.10 3.82
C ASP A 218 32.00 9.05 2.73
N PRO A 219 31.59 10.33 2.74
CA PRO A 219 32.15 11.38 1.89
C PRO A 219 33.68 11.50 1.94
N ASP A 220 34.32 11.08 3.03
CA ASP A 220 35.79 11.08 3.19
C ASP A 220 36.48 9.87 2.52
N GLY A 221 35.69 8.96 1.95
CA GLY A 221 36.14 7.76 1.26
C GLY A 221 36.41 6.55 2.15
N LYS A 222 36.15 6.63 3.46
CA LYS A 222 36.32 5.50 4.39
C LYS A 222 34.97 4.84 4.72
N PRO A 223 34.94 3.54 5.06
CA PRO A 223 33.70 2.92 5.53
C PRO A 223 33.29 3.49 6.89
N PRO A 224 31.98 3.69 7.13
CA PRO A 224 31.48 4.11 8.44
C PRO A 224 31.71 2.99 9.47
N THR A 225 31.85 3.37 10.75
CA THR A 225 32.12 2.42 11.85
C THR A 225 31.05 2.39 12.93
N ASP A 226 30.05 3.26 12.81
CA ASP A 226 29.09 3.64 13.83
C ASP A 226 27.67 3.73 13.27
N LEU A 227 27.37 2.90 12.26
CA LEU A 227 26.01 2.75 11.72
C LEU A 227 25.04 2.36 12.84
N ASP A 228 23.90 3.05 12.87
CA ASP A 228 22.76 2.70 13.68
C ASP A 228 22.02 1.46 13.13
N TRP A 229 20.96 1.05 13.81
CA TRP A 229 20.18 -0.13 13.43
C TRP A 229 19.41 0.02 12.11
N LEU A 230 19.27 1.24 11.59
CA LEU A 230 18.68 1.55 10.28
C LEU A 230 19.74 1.53 9.17
N GLY A 231 21.01 1.29 9.50
CA GLY A 231 22.12 1.33 8.56
C GLY A 231 22.48 2.75 8.14
N GLY A 232 22.18 3.75 8.96
CA GLY A 232 22.61 5.13 8.76
C GLY A 232 23.39 5.68 9.94
N HIS A 233 23.94 6.88 9.78
CA HIS A 233 24.66 7.58 10.84
C HIS A 233 24.74 9.07 10.52
N LYS A 234 25.28 9.86 11.45
CA LYS A 234 25.63 11.25 11.17
C LYS A 234 27.09 11.32 10.75
N GLY A 235 27.31 11.75 9.51
CA GLY A 235 28.65 11.86 8.95
C GLY A 235 29.52 12.91 9.65
N PRO A 236 30.79 13.03 9.21
CA PRO A 236 31.71 14.07 9.68
C PRO A 236 31.21 15.51 9.43
N ASP A 237 30.29 15.69 8.48
CA ASP A 237 29.59 16.95 8.19
C ASP A 237 28.43 17.25 9.15
N GLY A 238 28.06 16.31 10.01
CA GLY A 238 26.97 16.40 10.98
C GLY A 238 25.59 16.02 10.41
N GLU A 239 25.50 15.67 9.13
CA GLU A 239 24.25 15.33 8.45
C GLU A 239 24.00 13.83 8.49
N TYR A 240 22.73 13.46 8.71
CA TYR A 240 22.34 12.05 8.74
C TYR A 240 22.21 11.49 7.31
N HIS A 241 22.74 10.30 7.08
CA HIS A 241 22.58 9.58 5.82
C HIS A 241 22.69 8.08 6.03
N TYR A 242 22.16 7.31 5.09
CA TYR A 242 22.24 5.85 5.09
C TYR A 242 23.43 5.34 4.30
N HIS A 243 23.79 4.08 4.52
CA HIS A 243 24.79 3.37 3.73
C HIS A 243 24.26 2.08 3.14
N ALA A 244 24.77 1.77 1.95
CA ALA A 244 24.75 0.41 1.44
C ALA A 244 25.57 -0.52 2.36
N THR A 245 25.10 -1.75 2.53
CA THR A 245 25.78 -2.78 3.32
C THR A 245 26.02 -4.03 2.47
N LYS A 246 27.04 -4.82 2.82
CA LYS A 246 27.32 -6.09 2.11
C LYS A 246 26.47 -7.24 2.63
N ALA A 247 26.01 -7.13 3.87
CA ALA A 247 25.07 -8.05 4.49
C ALA A 247 23.66 -7.47 4.42
N PHE A 248 22.66 -8.33 4.63
CA PHE A 248 21.26 -7.89 4.73
C PHE A 248 21.15 -6.73 5.75
N PRO A 249 20.42 -5.65 5.45
CA PRO A 249 19.48 -5.49 4.33
C PRO A 249 20.09 -5.00 3.01
N TYR A 250 21.40 -4.83 2.87
CA TYR A 250 22.09 -4.34 1.67
C TYR A 250 21.85 -2.86 1.29
N LEU A 251 20.91 -2.19 1.96
CA LEU A 251 20.57 -0.76 1.84
C LEU A 251 20.13 -0.24 3.23
N ASN A 252 19.36 0.85 3.29
CA ASN A 252 18.77 1.31 4.54
C ASN A 252 17.76 0.29 5.12
N GLY A 253 17.90 0.01 6.41
CA GLY A 253 17.07 -0.93 7.17
C GLY A 253 15.72 -0.36 7.62
N GLY A 254 15.39 0.86 7.22
CA GLY A 254 14.18 1.57 7.63
C GLY A 254 14.21 3.04 7.27
N PHE A 255 13.31 3.81 7.87
CA PHE A 255 13.25 5.27 7.75
C PHE A 255 13.51 5.93 9.10
N TYR A 256 14.66 6.59 9.20
CA TYR A 256 15.02 7.58 10.19
C TYR A 256 14.11 8.81 10.12
N GLY A 257 13.72 9.24 8.90
CA GLY A 257 12.81 10.35 8.69
C GLY A 257 11.33 9.94 8.72
N GLN A 258 10.46 10.95 8.84
CA GLN A 258 9.02 10.74 8.80
C GLN A 258 8.55 10.31 7.42
N VAL A 259 7.83 9.18 7.37
CA VAL A 259 7.07 8.74 6.20
C VAL A 259 5.66 8.32 6.62
N THR A 260 4.74 8.28 5.66
CA THR A 260 3.41 7.69 5.86
C THR A 260 3.38 6.33 5.18
N GLU A 261 3.05 5.28 5.92
CA GLU A 261 2.76 3.97 5.32
C GLU A 261 1.26 3.86 5.00
N ARG A 262 0.92 3.42 3.79
CA ARG A 262 -0.46 3.06 3.42
C ARG A 262 -0.44 1.83 2.54
N ASN A 263 -1.22 0.79 2.88
CA ASN A 263 -1.27 -0.47 2.13
C ASN A 263 0.11 -1.14 1.93
N GLY A 264 1.00 -1.04 2.91
CA GLY A 264 2.34 -1.67 2.88
C GLY A 264 3.36 -0.95 2.00
N GLN A 265 3.14 0.31 1.64
CA GLN A 265 4.06 1.14 0.85
C GLN A 265 4.17 2.55 1.44
N VAL A 266 5.25 3.27 1.15
CA VAL A 266 5.33 4.72 1.43
C VAL A 266 4.25 5.45 0.62
N ASP A 267 3.60 6.46 1.19
CA ASP A 267 2.56 7.25 0.56
C ASP A 267 2.87 8.76 0.61
N PRO A 268 2.65 9.51 -0.48
CA PRO A 268 2.27 9.06 -1.83
C PRO A 268 3.46 8.52 -2.62
N GLN A 269 3.17 7.68 -3.61
CA GLN A 269 4.14 7.16 -4.57
C GLN A 269 3.56 7.11 -5.99
N PRO A 270 4.41 7.23 -7.02
CA PRO A 270 3.98 7.06 -8.39
C PRO A 270 3.56 5.61 -8.67
N ARG A 271 2.81 5.42 -9.75
CA ARG A 271 2.29 4.12 -10.18
C ARG A 271 2.93 3.70 -11.50
N ALA A 272 3.48 2.49 -11.51
CA ALA A 272 3.82 1.78 -12.74
C ALA A 272 2.54 1.27 -13.42
N GLN A 273 2.57 1.15 -14.75
CA GLN A 273 1.44 0.70 -15.57
C GLN A 273 1.92 -0.40 -16.52
N GLY A 274 1.51 -1.64 -16.23
CA GLY A 274 1.80 -2.77 -17.11
C GLY A 274 0.96 -2.70 -18.39
N VAL A 275 1.58 -3.10 -19.51
CA VAL A 275 0.89 -3.24 -20.81
C VAL A 275 0.19 -4.60 -20.96
N ARG A 276 0.56 -5.57 -20.11
CA ARG A 276 0.06 -6.95 -20.13
C ARG A 276 -0.18 -7.47 -18.71
N PRO A 277 -0.97 -8.54 -18.54
CA PRO A 277 -1.10 -9.23 -17.26
C PRO A 277 0.22 -9.85 -16.79
N SER A 278 0.46 -9.82 -15.48
CA SER A 278 1.60 -10.53 -14.88
C SER A 278 1.48 -12.04 -15.10
N LEU A 279 2.61 -12.68 -15.38
CA LEU A 279 2.73 -14.11 -15.63
C LEU A 279 3.20 -14.86 -14.37
N PRO A 280 2.93 -16.17 -14.26
CA PRO A 280 3.45 -16.97 -13.14
C PRO A 280 4.97 -17.16 -13.23
N GLY A 281 5.59 -17.60 -12.14
CA GLY A 281 6.99 -18.03 -12.13
C GLY A 281 7.26 -19.17 -13.13
N LEU A 282 8.40 -19.11 -13.82
CA LEU A 282 8.83 -20.15 -14.76
C LEU A 282 9.89 -21.04 -14.12
N LYS A 283 9.48 -22.22 -13.68
CA LYS A 283 10.37 -23.20 -13.04
C LYS A 283 11.48 -23.64 -14.00
N GLY A 284 12.72 -23.66 -13.49
CA GLY A 284 13.90 -24.07 -14.25
C GLY A 284 14.40 -23.03 -15.25
N ALA A 285 13.86 -21.81 -15.20
CA ALA A 285 14.32 -20.71 -16.04
C ALA A 285 15.64 -20.12 -15.51
N LYS A 286 16.55 -19.76 -16.42
CA LYS A 286 17.73 -18.96 -16.11
C LYS A 286 17.90 -17.90 -17.18
N ILE A 287 17.93 -16.63 -16.81
CA ILE A 287 18.20 -15.54 -17.75
C ILE A 287 19.71 -15.43 -17.97
N VAL A 288 20.13 -15.54 -19.23
CA VAL A 288 21.53 -15.58 -19.65
C VAL A 288 21.98 -14.33 -20.40
N GLY A 289 21.04 -13.47 -20.80
CA GLY A 289 21.40 -12.22 -21.45
C GLY A 289 20.23 -11.25 -21.61
N PHE A 290 20.58 -9.97 -21.70
CA PHE A 290 19.68 -8.89 -22.07
C PHE A 290 20.36 -7.99 -23.09
N GLU A 291 19.67 -7.74 -24.21
CA GLU A 291 20.16 -6.91 -25.32
C GLU A 291 19.13 -5.85 -25.66
N ASN A 292 19.61 -4.69 -26.12
CA ASN A 292 18.81 -3.61 -26.67
C ASN A 292 19.38 -3.24 -28.05
N PRO A 293 19.07 -4.03 -29.10
CA PRO A 293 19.76 -3.92 -30.39
C PRO A 293 19.53 -2.58 -31.10
N THR A 294 18.32 -2.04 -30.99
CA THR A 294 17.92 -0.74 -31.53
C THR A 294 16.97 -0.05 -30.55
N PRO A 295 16.90 1.29 -30.55
CA PRO A 295 15.99 2.01 -29.66
C PRO A 295 14.56 1.46 -29.71
N GLY A 296 14.01 1.14 -28.53
CA GLY A 296 12.67 0.58 -28.38
C GLY A 296 12.55 -0.91 -28.68
N SER A 297 13.65 -1.62 -28.96
CA SER A 297 13.68 -3.07 -29.19
C SER A 297 14.59 -3.77 -28.20
N PHE A 298 14.09 -4.86 -27.60
CA PHE A 298 14.76 -5.55 -26.51
C PHE A 298 14.70 -7.06 -26.70
N ILE A 299 15.72 -7.75 -26.18
CA ILE A 299 15.80 -9.22 -26.20
C ILE A 299 16.21 -9.70 -24.82
N VAL A 300 15.37 -10.52 -24.18
CA VAL A 300 15.75 -11.32 -23.01
C VAL A 300 16.06 -12.73 -23.48
N ARG A 301 17.32 -13.16 -23.31
CA ARG A 301 17.74 -14.55 -23.57
C ARG A 301 17.70 -15.34 -22.28
N TYR A 302 17.08 -16.51 -22.33
CA TYR A 302 16.95 -17.37 -21.17
C TYR A 302 16.95 -18.84 -21.58
N GLU A 303 17.26 -19.71 -20.64
CA GLU A 303 17.18 -21.15 -20.78
C GLU A 303 16.06 -21.69 -19.89
N VAL A 304 15.42 -22.77 -20.30
CA VAL A 304 14.47 -23.52 -19.46
C VAL A 304 14.94 -24.97 -19.43
N PHE A 305 15.45 -25.42 -18.28
CA PHE A 305 16.09 -26.74 -18.16
C PHE A 305 17.20 -26.98 -19.22
N GLY A 306 17.94 -25.93 -19.58
CA GLY A 306 19.00 -25.97 -20.61
C GLY A 306 18.52 -25.71 -22.04
N ASP A 307 17.21 -25.69 -22.31
CA ASP A 307 16.69 -25.34 -23.64
C ASP A 307 16.76 -23.82 -23.86
N PRO A 308 17.52 -23.33 -24.85
CA PRO A 308 17.63 -21.91 -25.12
C PRO A 308 16.33 -21.33 -25.70
N ARG A 309 15.92 -20.18 -25.19
CA ARG A 309 14.71 -19.42 -25.55
C ARG A 309 14.99 -17.93 -25.53
N SER A 310 14.09 -17.14 -26.11
CA SER A 310 14.14 -15.69 -25.97
C SER A 310 12.77 -15.03 -25.96
N VAL A 311 12.67 -13.89 -25.28
CA VAL A 311 11.57 -12.95 -25.44
C VAL A 311 12.12 -11.74 -26.16
N GLN A 312 11.73 -11.55 -27.42
CA GLN A 312 12.07 -10.38 -28.21
C GLN A 312 10.87 -9.45 -28.20
N TYR A 313 11.04 -8.18 -27.86
CA TYR A 313 9.90 -7.28 -27.80
C TYR A 313 10.25 -5.87 -28.25
N THR A 314 9.26 -5.20 -28.82
CA THR A 314 9.34 -3.80 -29.23
C THR A 314 8.30 -2.98 -28.48
N VAL A 315 8.66 -1.74 -28.14
CA VAL A 315 7.79 -0.77 -27.49
C VAL A 315 7.68 0.45 -28.40
N ALA A 316 6.46 0.78 -28.81
CA ALA A 316 6.16 1.95 -29.61
C ALA A 316 5.96 3.20 -28.73
N ASP A 317 6.07 4.39 -29.33
CA ASP A 317 5.92 5.67 -28.63
C ASP A 317 4.56 5.86 -27.95
N ASN A 318 3.51 5.21 -28.50
CA ASN A 318 2.18 5.21 -27.90
C ASN A 318 2.04 4.22 -26.72
N GLY A 319 3.14 3.60 -26.28
CA GLY A 319 3.22 2.60 -25.22
C GLY A 319 2.78 1.19 -25.62
N SER A 320 2.39 0.96 -26.86
CA SER A 320 2.03 -0.39 -27.34
C SER A 320 3.27 -1.26 -27.43
N ALA A 321 3.12 -2.54 -27.08
CA ALA A 321 4.23 -3.48 -27.07
C ALA A 321 3.89 -4.76 -27.85
N THR A 322 4.86 -5.25 -28.62
CA THR A 322 4.77 -6.55 -29.31
C THR A 322 5.83 -7.47 -28.75
N PHE A 323 5.43 -8.68 -28.33
CA PHE A 323 6.31 -9.70 -27.77
C PHE A 323 6.35 -10.92 -28.68
N ASN A 324 7.55 -11.42 -28.92
CA ASN A 324 7.84 -12.65 -29.65
C ASN A 324 8.56 -13.61 -28.69
N PHE A 325 7.86 -14.65 -28.26
CA PHE A 325 8.40 -15.73 -27.45
C PHE A 325 8.94 -16.81 -28.39
N VAL A 326 10.26 -16.91 -28.47
CA VAL A 326 10.98 -17.80 -29.39
C VAL A 326 11.50 -19.01 -28.63
N SER A 327 11.16 -20.21 -29.12
CA SER A 327 11.71 -21.48 -28.67
C SER A 327 12.00 -22.41 -29.86
N ALA A 328 12.58 -23.59 -29.59
CA ALA A 328 12.79 -24.63 -30.61
C ALA A 328 11.49 -25.08 -31.30
N GLN A 329 10.34 -24.92 -30.65
CA GLN A 329 9.03 -25.30 -31.16
C GLN A 329 8.38 -24.23 -32.07
N GLY A 330 8.98 -23.03 -32.16
CA GLY A 330 8.48 -21.93 -32.96
C GLY A 330 8.44 -20.60 -32.20
N THR A 331 7.80 -19.60 -32.82
CA THR A 331 7.62 -18.27 -32.25
C THR A 331 6.14 -18.02 -31.96
N LYS A 332 5.82 -17.61 -30.74
CA LYS A 332 4.50 -17.10 -30.36
C LYS A 332 4.56 -15.59 -30.27
N THR A 333 3.71 -14.90 -31.01
CA THR A 333 3.61 -13.43 -30.99
C THR A 333 2.39 -12.97 -30.20
N GLU A 334 2.57 -11.95 -29.37
CA GLU A 334 1.51 -11.29 -28.61
C GLU A 334 1.60 -9.77 -28.79
N HIS A 335 0.46 -9.10 -28.92
CA HIS A 335 0.38 -7.65 -29.08
C HIS A 335 -0.44 -7.04 -27.95
N TYR A 336 0.06 -5.96 -27.38
CA TYR A 336 -0.57 -5.25 -26.28
C TYR A 336 -0.60 -3.75 -26.57
N THR A 337 -1.67 -3.10 -26.12
CA THR A 337 -1.83 -1.65 -26.16
C THR A 337 -2.10 -1.16 -24.75
N PRO A 338 -1.59 0.01 -24.34
CA PRO A 338 -1.90 0.57 -23.03
C PRO A 338 -3.40 0.79 -22.92
N ARG A 339 -4.00 0.40 -21.79
CA ARG A 339 -5.40 0.73 -21.53
C ARG A 339 -5.55 2.24 -21.46
N GLN A 340 -6.36 2.79 -22.35
CA GLN A 340 -6.71 4.21 -22.37
C GLN A 340 -7.63 4.52 -21.16
N GLY A 341 -7.04 4.97 -20.04
CA GLY A 341 -7.74 5.66 -18.95
C GLY A 341 -8.51 4.79 -17.95
N GLY A 342 -8.16 4.96 -16.66
CA GLY A 342 -8.95 4.51 -15.51
C GLY A 342 -8.15 3.71 -14.51
N GLY A 343 -7.57 4.38 -13.52
CA GLY A 343 -7.12 3.71 -12.30
C GLY A 343 -8.32 2.99 -11.67
N GLY A 344 -8.28 1.67 -11.66
CA GLY A 344 -9.37 0.83 -11.21
C GLY A 344 -8.85 -0.54 -10.85
N ASP A 345 -9.21 -0.96 -9.64
CA ASP A 345 -8.68 -2.09 -8.91
C ASP A 345 -8.56 -3.37 -9.72
N GLY A 346 -7.38 -4.00 -9.60
CA GLY A 346 -7.11 -5.32 -10.14
C GLY A 346 -7.88 -6.40 -9.40
N ARG A 347 -9.15 -6.61 -9.75
CA ARG A 347 -9.86 -7.86 -9.49
C ARG A 347 -10.83 -8.21 -10.63
N ARG A 348 -10.64 -9.42 -11.16
CA ARG A 348 -11.51 -10.23 -12.03
C ARG A 348 -11.39 -9.95 -13.54
N ASN A 349 -10.66 -10.81 -14.25
CA ASN A 349 -11.32 -11.70 -15.20
C ASN A 349 -10.41 -12.85 -15.65
N ALA A 350 -10.69 -14.04 -15.13
CA ALA A 350 -10.27 -15.30 -15.72
C ALA A 350 -11.38 -15.76 -16.67
N GLN A 351 -11.37 -15.28 -17.91
CA GLN A 351 -12.09 -15.93 -19.00
C GLN A 351 -11.13 -16.09 -20.17
N ARG A 352 -10.70 -17.34 -20.37
CA ARG A 352 -9.97 -17.82 -21.54
C ARG A 352 -10.83 -17.61 -22.79
N PRO A 353 -10.28 -17.14 -23.92
CA PRO A 353 -10.91 -17.32 -25.22
C PRO A 353 -10.75 -18.78 -25.64
N GLY A 354 -11.87 -19.52 -25.68
CA GLY A 354 -11.92 -20.89 -26.18
C GLY A 354 -11.75 -20.94 -27.70
N ALA A 355 -10.99 -21.93 -28.15
CA ALA A 355 -10.72 -22.24 -29.55
C ALA A 355 -12.00 -22.57 -30.34
N GLN A 356 -12.09 -22.03 -31.54
CA GLN A 356 -13.10 -22.40 -32.55
C GLN A 356 -12.76 -23.74 -33.20
N ARG A 357 -13.77 -24.62 -33.33
CA ARG A 357 -13.99 -25.54 -34.48
C ARG A 357 -15.35 -26.28 -34.36
N PRO A 358 -15.93 -26.84 -35.44
CA PRO A 358 -17.20 -26.34 -35.98
C PRO A 358 -18.34 -27.38 -36.12
N SER A 359 -19.55 -26.84 -36.31
CA SER A 359 -20.71 -27.33 -37.09
C SER A 359 -21.23 -28.77 -36.89
N GLY A 360 -22.49 -28.87 -36.46
CA GLY A 360 -23.36 -30.05 -36.57
C GLY A 360 -24.82 -29.62 -36.47
N ASN A 361 -25.69 -30.20 -37.29
CA ASN A 361 -26.91 -29.66 -37.86
C ASN A 361 -28.20 -30.15 -37.16
N GLU A 362 -29.33 -29.48 -37.47
CA GLU A 362 -30.77 -29.90 -37.33
C GLU A 362 -31.38 -29.89 -35.91
N GLY A 363 -32.60 -29.39 -35.65
CA GLY A 363 -33.65 -28.80 -36.48
C GLY A 363 -34.99 -28.80 -35.70
N ARG A 364 -35.88 -27.84 -36.04
CA ARG A 364 -37.32 -27.68 -35.62
C ARG A 364 -37.57 -27.45 -34.13
N GLY A 365 -38.39 -26.50 -33.68
CA GLY A 365 -39.45 -25.70 -34.29
C GLY A 365 -40.54 -25.53 -33.21
N GLY A 366 -41.01 -24.30 -32.97
CA GLY A 366 -42.09 -24.06 -32.00
C GLY A 366 -42.16 -22.61 -31.55
N GLU A 367 -43.02 -21.84 -32.21
CA GLU A 367 -43.44 -20.49 -31.81
C GLU A 367 -44.07 -20.50 -30.41
N GLY A 368 -43.64 -19.55 -29.58
CA GLY A 368 -44.25 -19.25 -28.29
C GLY A 368 -43.78 -17.87 -27.83
N GLY A 369 -44.69 -16.90 -27.82
CA GLY A 369 -44.40 -15.49 -27.60
C GLY A 369 -43.70 -15.19 -26.28
N GLY A 370 -42.54 -14.53 -26.38
CA GLY A 370 -41.87 -13.90 -25.24
C GLY A 370 -42.54 -12.59 -24.88
N ARG A 371 -43.32 -12.61 -23.80
CA ARG A 371 -43.53 -11.43 -22.96
C ARG A 371 -42.16 -11.02 -22.39
N PRO A 372 -41.89 -9.72 -22.19
CA PRO A 372 -40.67 -9.29 -21.50
C PRO A 372 -40.76 -9.79 -20.05
N GLU A 373 -39.83 -10.66 -19.65
CA GLU A 373 -39.69 -11.06 -18.25
C GLU A 373 -39.08 -9.89 -17.46
N ASP A 374 -39.80 -9.55 -16.40
CA ASP A 374 -39.43 -8.65 -15.32
C ASP A 374 -38.04 -9.00 -14.74
N GLU A 375 -37.04 -8.16 -15.03
CA GLU A 375 -35.91 -7.96 -14.13
C GLU A 375 -36.02 -6.56 -13.51
N ARG A 376 -36.75 -6.47 -12.39
CA ARG A 376 -36.55 -5.40 -11.42
C ARG A 376 -36.58 -5.96 -10.00
N ALA A 377 -35.70 -5.33 -9.20
CA ALA A 377 -35.65 -5.30 -7.74
C ALA A 377 -34.83 -6.39 -7.03
N GLY A 378 -33.51 -6.25 -7.16
CA GLY A 378 -32.53 -6.62 -6.11
C GLY A 378 -31.41 -5.58 -5.99
N GLY A 379 -31.67 -4.33 -6.38
CA GLY A 379 -30.69 -3.24 -6.32
C GLY A 379 -30.55 -2.73 -4.89
N ASP A 380 -29.30 -2.48 -4.48
CA ASP A 380 -28.99 -1.84 -3.20
C ASP A 380 -29.83 -0.54 -3.04
N PRO A 381 -30.64 -0.40 -1.98
CA PRO A 381 -31.51 0.76 -1.75
C PRO A 381 -30.76 2.10 -1.74
N ILE A 382 -29.46 2.11 -1.43
CA ILE A 382 -28.61 3.31 -1.54
C ILE A 382 -28.35 3.63 -3.02
N VAL A 383 -28.06 2.61 -3.83
CA VAL A 383 -27.84 2.78 -5.28
C VAL A 383 -29.13 3.23 -5.97
N ALA A 384 -30.27 2.67 -5.58
CA ALA A 384 -31.58 3.08 -6.10
C ALA A 384 -31.99 4.51 -5.68
N ALA A 385 -31.50 5.00 -4.53
CA ALA A 385 -31.73 6.39 -4.12
C ALA A 385 -30.84 7.38 -4.91
N LEU A 386 -29.65 6.95 -5.32
CA LEU A 386 -28.68 7.78 -6.05
C LEU A 386 -28.92 7.78 -7.57
N ASP A 387 -29.31 6.64 -8.14
CA ASP A 387 -29.72 6.48 -9.54
C ASP A 387 -31.14 7.03 -9.73
N THR A 388 -31.22 8.35 -9.91
CA THR A 388 -32.49 9.09 -9.92
C THR A 388 -33.23 8.89 -11.25
N ASN A 389 -32.49 8.63 -12.33
CA ASN A 389 -33.06 8.39 -13.65
C ASN A 389 -33.39 6.90 -13.91
N GLY A 390 -32.88 5.99 -13.07
CA GLY A 390 -33.19 4.56 -13.07
C GLY A 390 -32.57 3.77 -14.22
N ASP A 391 -31.44 4.25 -14.76
CA ASP A 391 -30.74 3.63 -15.90
C ASP A 391 -29.71 2.57 -15.49
N GLY A 392 -29.54 2.35 -14.18
CA GLY A 392 -28.63 1.37 -13.59
C GLY A 392 -27.19 1.86 -13.47
N ARG A 393 -26.93 3.15 -13.72
CA ARG A 393 -25.65 3.84 -13.52
C ARG A 393 -25.88 5.13 -12.73
N ILE A 394 -24.83 5.64 -12.10
CA ILE A 394 -24.87 6.93 -11.41
C ILE A 394 -23.94 7.87 -12.16
N ASP A 395 -24.50 8.91 -12.79
CA ASP A 395 -23.74 9.86 -13.58
C ASP A 395 -23.22 11.07 -12.76
N LYS A 396 -22.48 11.96 -13.42
CA LYS A 396 -21.87 13.14 -12.79
C LYS A 396 -22.90 14.12 -12.22
N THR A 397 -24.10 14.18 -12.80
CA THR A 397 -25.20 15.03 -12.34
C THR A 397 -25.87 14.41 -11.12
N GLU A 398 -26.08 13.11 -11.12
CA GLU A 398 -26.65 12.36 -9.99
C GLU A 398 -25.71 12.32 -8.78
N LEU A 399 -24.41 12.16 -9.00
CA LEU A 399 -23.39 12.28 -7.95
C LEU A 399 -23.36 13.67 -7.29
N ARG A 400 -23.68 14.73 -8.04
CA ARG A 400 -23.76 16.09 -7.48
C ARG A 400 -25.01 16.30 -6.63
N GLY A 401 -26.09 15.57 -6.92
CA GLY A 401 -27.33 15.54 -6.13
C GLY A 401 -27.34 14.51 -5.01
N ALA A 402 -26.28 13.69 -4.88
CA ALA A 402 -26.22 12.55 -3.96
C ALA A 402 -26.53 12.91 -2.49
N ALA A 403 -26.08 14.07 -2.02
CA ALA A 403 -26.34 14.51 -0.65
C ALA A 403 -27.83 14.79 -0.39
N GLU A 404 -28.57 15.31 -1.38
CA GLU A 404 -30.01 15.53 -1.27
C GLU A 404 -30.81 14.24 -1.45
N ALA A 405 -30.32 13.34 -2.31
CA ALA A 405 -30.90 12.02 -2.50
C ALA A 405 -30.79 11.14 -1.25
N LEU A 406 -29.62 11.10 -0.62
CA LEU A 406 -29.37 10.32 0.60
C LEU A 406 -30.07 10.90 1.83
N ARG A 407 -30.23 12.22 1.92
CA ARG A 407 -31.03 12.86 2.98
C ARG A 407 -32.50 12.43 3.00
N LYS A 408 -33.03 11.86 1.91
CA LYS A 408 -34.38 11.29 1.89
C LYS A 408 -34.46 9.91 2.58
N LEU A 409 -33.30 9.27 2.80
CA LEU A 409 -33.19 8.00 3.54
C LEU A 409 -33.02 8.21 5.05
N ASP A 410 -32.42 9.33 5.47
CA ASP A 410 -32.34 9.77 6.88
C ASP A 410 -33.74 10.23 7.35
N LYS A 411 -34.51 9.29 7.90
CA LYS A 411 -35.91 9.51 8.28
C LYS A 411 -36.01 10.19 9.63
N ASN A 412 -35.09 9.89 10.55
CA ASN A 412 -35.08 10.48 11.88
C ASN A 412 -34.38 11.86 11.93
N LYS A 413 -33.72 12.26 10.84
CA LYS A 413 -33.02 13.55 10.64
C LYS A 413 -31.89 13.79 11.63
N ASP A 414 -31.23 12.73 12.08
CA ASP A 414 -30.08 12.84 12.99
C ASP A 414 -28.75 13.08 12.26
N GLY A 415 -28.79 13.13 10.92
CA GLY A 415 -27.62 13.35 10.08
C GLY A 415 -26.87 12.07 9.73
N GLN A 416 -27.37 10.90 10.13
CA GLN A 416 -26.87 9.58 9.80
C GLN A 416 -27.94 8.76 9.08
N ILE A 417 -27.54 7.72 8.36
CA ILE A 417 -28.46 6.80 7.68
C ILE A 417 -28.16 5.40 8.19
N THR A 418 -29.09 4.84 8.96
CA THR A 418 -28.93 3.52 9.60
C THR A 418 -29.45 2.39 8.71
N SER A 419 -29.02 1.16 9.00
CA SER A 419 -29.48 -0.05 8.30
C SER A 419 -31.00 -0.22 8.36
N GLU A 420 -31.62 0.21 9.45
CA GLU A 420 -33.05 0.17 9.71
C GLU A 420 -33.81 1.16 8.80
N GLU A 421 -33.23 2.32 8.52
CA GLU A 421 -33.82 3.34 7.65
C GLU A 421 -33.75 2.96 6.17
N ILE A 422 -32.65 2.28 5.80
CA ILE A 422 -32.40 1.70 4.47
C ILE A 422 -33.36 0.55 4.17
N ARG A 423 -33.67 -0.29 5.17
CA ARG A 423 -34.44 -1.53 4.96
C ARG A 423 -35.96 -1.36 5.11
N GLY A 424 -36.41 -0.26 5.72
CA GLY A 424 -37.82 -0.04 6.06
C GLY A 424 -38.34 -1.03 7.11
N PRO A 425 -39.52 -0.76 7.72
CA PRO A 425 -40.10 -1.67 8.71
C PRO A 425 -40.60 -2.93 8.01
N GLY A 426 -39.79 -3.99 8.04
CA GLY A 426 -40.12 -5.27 7.44
C GLY A 426 -41.24 -5.98 8.20
N ASP A 427 -42.38 -6.10 7.52
CA ASP A 427 -43.50 -7.00 7.84
C ASP A 427 -43.01 -8.40 8.21
N GLY A 428 -43.40 -8.86 9.40
CA GLY A 428 -43.30 -10.26 9.75
C GLY A 428 -44.38 -11.07 9.04
N ARG A 429 -44.00 -12.16 8.36
CA ARG A 429 -44.61 -13.50 8.50
C ARG A 429 -44.17 -14.50 7.40
N ARG A 430 -44.00 -15.74 7.89
CA ARG A 430 -44.17 -17.06 7.25
C ARG A 430 -43.03 -17.64 6.41
N GLY A 431 -42.44 -18.71 6.95
CA GLY A 431 -41.81 -19.79 6.19
C GLY A 431 -40.84 -20.60 7.05
N GLY A 432 -41.35 -21.54 7.86
CA GLY A 432 -40.54 -22.33 8.80
C GLY A 432 -39.59 -23.35 8.13
N PRO A 433 -38.53 -23.80 8.83
CA PRO A 433 -37.59 -24.78 8.28
C PRO A 433 -38.09 -26.22 8.52
N ARG A 434 -38.04 -27.06 7.48
CA ARG A 434 -38.19 -28.51 7.61
C ARG A 434 -36.93 -29.10 8.24
N GLU A 435 -37.10 -29.73 9.40
CA GLU A 435 -36.10 -30.49 10.14
C GLU A 435 -35.67 -31.78 9.40
N ARG A 436 -34.41 -32.17 9.63
CA ARG A 436 -33.99 -33.57 9.68
C ARG A 436 -33.42 -33.83 11.09
N PRO A 437 -33.74 -34.96 11.74
CA PRO A 437 -33.60 -35.11 13.18
C PRO A 437 -32.20 -35.57 13.60
N ARG A 438 -31.73 -35.05 14.74
CA ARG A 438 -30.82 -35.77 15.64
C ARG A 438 -31.49 -35.89 17.00
N ASP A 439 -31.70 -37.14 17.40
CA ASP A 439 -32.23 -37.55 18.68
C ASP A 439 -31.37 -37.07 19.86
N GLY A 440 -32.05 -36.73 20.97
CA GLY A 440 -31.60 -37.16 22.29
C GLY A 440 -31.25 -36.08 23.35
N GLY A 441 -32.28 -35.45 23.93
CA GLY A 441 -32.47 -35.32 25.41
C GLY A 441 -31.63 -34.31 26.21
N GLY A 442 -32.28 -33.25 26.72
CA GLY A 442 -31.73 -32.21 27.62
C GLY A 442 -31.59 -32.60 29.12
N PRO A 443 -31.52 -31.64 30.09
CA PRO A 443 -32.28 -30.39 30.09
C PRO A 443 -31.46 -29.09 30.21
N ALA A 444 -32.12 -28.00 29.81
CA ALA A 444 -31.67 -26.63 29.90
C ALA A 444 -31.63 -26.13 31.36
N GLY A 445 -30.53 -25.46 31.71
CA GLY A 445 -30.38 -24.66 32.92
C GLY A 445 -29.48 -23.46 32.66
N GLN A 446 -30.10 -22.29 32.54
CA GLN A 446 -29.58 -20.92 32.69
C GLN A 446 -28.15 -20.60 32.22
N ALA A 447 -28.08 -19.72 31.21
CA ALA A 447 -26.89 -19.03 30.76
C ALA A 447 -26.20 -18.28 31.92
N GLY A 448 -25.20 -18.92 32.52
CA GLY A 448 -24.12 -18.28 33.25
C GLY A 448 -22.89 -18.22 32.35
N GLY A 449 -22.22 -17.07 32.29
CA GLY A 449 -20.97 -16.89 31.53
C GLY A 449 -19.87 -17.89 31.92
N PRO A 450 -18.76 -17.96 31.19
CA PRO A 450 -17.74 -18.98 31.43
C PRO A 450 -17.25 -18.93 32.88
N ARG A 451 -17.55 -20.00 33.63
CA ARG A 451 -16.99 -20.26 34.97
C ARG A 451 -15.48 -20.42 34.83
N GLY A 452 -14.73 -19.69 35.67
CA GLY A 452 -13.30 -19.96 35.88
C GLY A 452 -13.08 -21.39 36.42
N PRO A 453 -11.84 -21.90 36.35
CA PRO A 453 -11.55 -23.32 36.58
C PRO A 453 -11.94 -23.76 38.00
N ALA A 454 -12.57 -24.93 38.08
CA ALA A 454 -12.84 -25.62 39.33
C ALA A 454 -11.60 -26.43 39.76
N ALA A 455 -11.39 -26.55 41.08
CA ALA A 455 -10.34 -27.37 41.66
C ALA A 455 -10.61 -28.86 41.35
N GLY A 456 -9.94 -29.41 40.33
CA GLY A 456 -10.09 -30.81 39.92
C GLY A 456 -9.72 -31.10 38.46
N ASP A 457 -9.63 -30.08 37.60
CA ASP A 457 -9.05 -30.25 36.26
C ASP A 457 -7.53 -30.43 36.41
N GLY A 458 -7.00 -31.58 35.98
CA GLY A 458 -5.55 -31.84 35.95
C GLY A 458 -4.77 -30.78 35.14
N PRO A 459 -3.42 -30.79 35.19
CA PRO A 459 -2.61 -29.77 34.53
C PRO A 459 -2.94 -29.71 33.04
N ARG A 460 -3.51 -28.58 32.59
CA ARG A 460 -3.79 -28.33 31.18
C ARG A 460 -2.45 -28.18 30.48
N GLN A 461 -2.23 -28.95 29.42
CA GLN A 461 -1.00 -28.83 28.63
C GLN A 461 -0.87 -27.41 28.06
N PRO A 462 0.33 -26.80 28.07
CA PRO A 462 0.58 -25.51 27.45
C PRO A 462 0.08 -25.46 26.00
N TRP A 463 -0.60 -24.37 25.62
CA TRP A 463 -1.23 -24.24 24.30
C TRP A 463 -0.23 -24.47 23.14
N ILE A 464 0.99 -23.95 23.27
CA ILE A 464 2.09 -24.13 22.28
C ILE A 464 2.38 -25.62 22.05
N LEU A 465 2.33 -26.47 23.08
CA LEU A 465 2.60 -27.90 22.95
C LEU A 465 1.51 -28.64 22.18
N VAL A 466 0.26 -28.20 22.32
CA VAL A 466 -0.90 -28.80 21.63
C VAL A 466 -0.93 -28.39 20.16
N HIS A 467 -0.45 -27.19 19.85
CA HIS A 467 -0.49 -26.61 18.50
C HIS A 467 0.88 -26.50 17.82
N ALA A 468 1.93 -27.17 18.34
CA ALA A 468 3.29 -27.07 17.82
C ALA A 468 3.37 -27.38 16.31
N ASP A 469 2.73 -28.46 15.84
CA ASP A 469 2.73 -28.83 14.42
C ASP A 469 1.97 -27.83 13.52
N GLU A 470 1.09 -27.00 14.09
CA GLU A 470 0.34 -25.97 13.35
C GLU A 470 1.10 -24.62 13.32
N ILE A 471 1.98 -24.40 14.30
CA ILE A 471 2.81 -23.18 14.45
C ILE A 471 4.15 -23.34 13.73
N ASP A 472 4.71 -24.56 13.66
CA ASP A 472 5.91 -24.93 12.90
C ASP A 472 5.65 -24.83 11.38
N LEU A 473 5.81 -23.63 10.83
CA LEU A 473 5.42 -23.31 9.45
C LEU A 473 6.45 -23.82 8.45
N ASP A 474 7.73 -23.81 8.82
CA ASP A 474 8.82 -24.31 7.99
C ASP A 474 9.07 -25.82 8.16
N LYS A 475 8.39 -26.45 9.13
CA LYS A 475 8.38 -27.89 9.42
C LYS A 475 9.73 -28.40 9.90
N ASN A 476 10.51 -27.55 10.56
CA ASN A 476 11.83 -27.88 11.05
C ASN A 476 11.81 -28.52 12.47
N LYS A 477 10.62 -28.70 13.07
CA LYS A 477 10.39 -29.25 14.43
C LYS A 477 10.91 -28.37 15.58
N ILE A 478 11.13 -27.11 15.30
CA ILE A 478 11.49 -26.04 16.23
C ILE A 478 10.40 -24.97 16.11
N ILE A 479 9.97 -24.40 17.23
CA ILE A 479 9.06 -23.24 17.20
C ILE A 479 9.90 -22.00 17.43
N SER A 480 10.02 -21.15 16.42
CA SER A 480 10.69 -19.86 16.55
C SER A 480 9.79 -18.80 17.19
N ARG A 481 10.40 -17.78 17.77
CA ARG A 481 9.69 -16.59 18.27
C ARG A 481 8.82 -15.94 17.19
N ASP A 482 9.28 -15.92 15.96
CA ASP A 482 8.58 -15.27 14.86
C ASP A 482 7.34 -16.05 14.42
N GLU A 483 7.36 -17.38 14.51
CA GLU A 483 6.20 -18.21 14.18
C GLU A 483 5.04 -18.01 15.16
N ILE A 484 5.32 -17.95 16.46
CA ILE A 484 4.28 -17.72 17.46
C ILE A 484 3.74 -16.28 17.44
N VAL A 485 4.60 -15.29 17.19
CA VAL A 485 4.19 -13.88 17.02
C VAL A 485 3.38 -13.71 15.74
N GLY A 486 3.80 -14.36 14.66
CA GLY A 486 3.07 -14.40 13.39
C GLY A 486 1.70 -15.04 13.55
N GLU A 487 1.58 -16.10 14.35
CA GLU A 487 0.31 -16.75 14.64
C GLU A 487 -0.63 -15.86 15.47
N ALA A 488 -0.10 -15.09 16.44
CA ALA A 488 -0.89 -14.12 17.22
C ALA A 488 -1.39 -12.98 16.37
N THR A 489 -0.56 -12.52 15.44
CA THR A 489 -0.89 -11.44 14.50
C THR A 489 -1.99 -11.88 13.54
N LYS A 490 -1.94 -13.13 13.04
CA LYS A 490 -3.03 -13.72 12.23
C LYS A 490 -4.31 -13.90 13.03
N ALA A 491 -4.20 -14.31 14.30
CA ALA A 491 -5.34 -14.42 15.20
C ALA A 491 -6.02 -13.06 15.36
N PHE A 492 -5.23 -12.02 15.61
CA PHE A 492 -5.69 -10.65 15.79
C PHE A 492 -6.40 -10.10 14.55
N ALA A 493 -5.74 -10.14 13.40
CA ALA A 493 -6.28 -9.65 12.13
C ALA A 493 -7.55 -10.39 11.67
N GLY A 494 -7.78 -11.62 12.16
CA GLY A 494 -9.00 -12.36 11.89
C GLY A 494 -10.22 -11.88 12.67
N TYR A 495 -10.04 -11.06 13.71
CA TYR A 495 -11.12 -10.45 14.49
C TYR A 495 -11.27 -8.95 14.20
N ASP A 496 -10.17 -8.21 14.05
CA ASP A 496 -10.13 -6.79 13.67
C ASP A 496 -10.68 -6.59 12.24
N THR A 497 -12.01 -6.46 12.13
CA THR A 497 -12.72 -6.52 10.85
C THR A 497 -12.82 -5.13 10.24
N ASN A 498 -12.90 -4.11 11.09
CA ASN A 498 -12.92 -2.70 10.69
C ASN A 498 -11.49 -2.15 10.45
N ASN A 499 -10.44 -2.89 10.80
CA ASN A 499 -9.02 -2.54 10.64
C ASN A 499 -8.64 -1.26 11.40
N ASP A 500 -9.21 -1.05 12.58
CA ASP A 500 -8.86 0.07 13.44
C ASP A 500 -7.65 -0.23 14.35
N GLY A 501 -7.15 -1.47 14.33
CA GLY A 501 -6.00 -1.89 15.12
C GLY A 501 -6.34 -2.29 16.55
N GLU A 502 -7.63 -2.36 16.86
CA GLU A 502 -8.22 -2.76 18.12
C GLU A 502 -9.21 -3.92 17.87
N ILE A 503 -9.50 -4.72 18.89
CA ILE A 503 -10.58 -5.70 18.81
C ILE A 503 -11.59 -5.39 19.89
N SER A 504 -12.73 -4.87 19.45
CA SER A 504 -13.87 -4.61 20.31
C SER A 504 -14.57 -5.90 20.77
N GLN A 505 -15.35 -5.82 21.85
CA GLN A 505 -16.22 -6.96 22.23
C GLN A 505 -17.20 -7.38 21.13
N SER A 506 -17.68 -6.44 20.31
CA SER A 506 -18.55 -6.74 19.17
C SER A 506 -17.84 -7.60 18.12
N GLU A 507 -16.55 -7.37 17.88
CA GLU A 507 -15.76 -8.13 16.92
C GLU A 507 -15.39 -9.51 17.47
N LEU A 508 -15.03 -9.61 18.76
CA LEU A 508 -14.80 -10.89 19.43
C LEU A 508 -16.06 -11.77 19.51
N SER A 509 -17.24 -11.16 19.70
CA SER A 509 -18.52 -11.86 19.83
C SER A 509 -19.28 -12.06 18.51
N GLY A 510 -18.79 -11.45 17.42
CA GLY A 510 -19.38 -11.55 16.09
C GLY A 510 -19.49 -12.99 15.57
N ARG A 511 -20.32 -13.19 14.53
CA ARG A 511 -20.55 -14.51 13.90
C ARG A 511 -19.35 -15.00 13.07
N GLY A 512 -18.29 -14.19 12.98
CA GLY A 512 -16.99 -14.52 12.41
C GLY A 512 -15.92 -14.64 13.49
N GLY A 513 -14.80 -15.29 13.16
CA GLY A 513 -13.64 -15.37 14.03
C GLY A 513 -12.41 -15.76 13.22
N SER A 514 -11.23 -15.59 13.84
CA SER A 514 -9.99 -15.96 13.17
C SER A 514 -9.94 -17.47 12.89
N ARG A 515 -9.51 -17.81 11.68
CA ARG A 515 -9.26 -19.20 11.23
C ARG A 515 -7.87 -19.69 11.59
N SER A 516 -7.08 -18.88 12.31
CA SER A 516 -5.76 -19.27 12.78
C SER A 516 -5.89 -20.24 13.96
N ALA A 517 -4.84 -21.04 14.22
CA ALA A 517 -4.79 -21.95 15.36
C ALA A 517 -5.01 -21.20 16.69
N MET A 518 -4.45 -19.99 16.82
CA MET A 518 -4.59 -19.14 18.01
C MET A 518 -5.91 -18.34 18.05
N GLY A 519 -6.75 -18.41 17.01
CA GLY A 519 -8.02 -17.67 16.97
C GLY A 519 -9.00 -18.05 18.07
N GLY A 520 -9.10 -19.33 18.40
CA GLY A 520 -9.93 -19.81 19.51
C GLY A 520 -9.36 -19.44 20.89
N PHE A 521 -8.02 -19.52 21.02
CA PHE A 521 -7.30 -19.16 22.23
C PHE A 521 -7.42 -17.66 22.55
N LEU A 522 -7.18 -16.80 21.56
CA LEU A 522 -7.29 -15.35 21.70
C LEU A 522 -8.68 -14.92 22.17
N LYS A 523 -9.74 -15.54 21.62
CA LYS A 523 -11.12 -15.27 22.04
C LYS A 523 -11.41 -15.78 23.45
N GLY A 524 -11.00 -17.00 23.78
CA GLY A 524 -11.21 -17.61 25.10
C GLY A 524 -10.46 -16.92 26.24
N HIS A 525 -9.28 -16.36 25.94
CA HIS A 525 -8.40 -15.70 26.91
C HIS A 525 -8.37 -14.17 26.76
N SER A 526 -9.30 -13.57 26.00
CA SER A 526 -9.35 -12.12 25.76
C SER A 526 -9.22 -11.28 27.03
N LYS A 527 -9.94 -11.64 28.10
CA LYS A 527 -9.88 -10.95 29.41
C LYS A 527 -8.54 -11.08 30.16
N GLU A 528 -7.78 -12.12 29.89
CA GLU A 528 -6.46 -12.35 30.53
C GLU A 528 -5.34 -11.66 29.74
N ILE A 529 -5.61 -11.37 28.47
CA ILE A 529 -4.69 -10.73 27.53
C ILE A 529 -4.84 -9.21 27.60
N ASP A 530 -6.09 -8.72 27.68
CA ASP A 530 -6.48 -7.34 28.00
C ASP A 530 -5.90 -6.95 29.36
N ARG A 531 -4.83 -6.15 29.32
CA ARG A 531 -3.92 -5.94 30.44
C ARG A 531 -4.24 -4.67 31.20
N ASP A 532 -4.73 -3.66 30.50
CA ASP A 532 -5.21 -2.43 31.10
C ASP A 532 -6.69 -2.53 31.50
N GLY A 533 -7.39 -3.58 31.06
CA GLY A 533 -8.73 -3.95 31.50
C GLY A 533 -9.81 -3.05 30.91
N ASP A 534 -9.53 -2.40 29.77
CA ASP A 534 -10.45 -1.47 29.13
C ASP A 534 -11.53 -2.18 28.28
N GLY A 535 -11.42 -3.50 28.12
CA GLY A 535 -12.34 -4.33 27.37
C GLY A 535 -12.11 -4.35 25.86
N ILE A 536 -11.01 -3.75 25.41
CA ILE A 536 -10.53 -3.71 24.03
C ILE A 536 -9.21 -4.49 23.97
N LEU A 537 -9.09 -5.38 22.98
CA LEU A 537 -7.82 -6.09 22.79
C LEU A 537 -6.98 -5.33 21.77
N THR A 538 -5.81 -4.85 22.17
CA THR A 538 -4.86 -4.25 21.23
C THR A 538 -3.94 -5.30 20.61
N ARG A 539 -3.35 -4.99 19.46
CA ARG A 539 -2.34 -5.86 18.83
C ARG A 539 -1.16 -6.11 19.76
N THR A 540 -0.73 -5.07 20.48
CA THR A 540 0.38 -5.13 21.44
C THR A 540 0.10 -6.14 22.55
N GLU A 541 -1.13 -6.22 23.04
CA GLU A 541 -1.49 -7.16 24.11
C GLU A 541 -1.57 -8.60 23.59
N ALA A 542 -2.17 -8.80 22.42
CA ALA A 542 -2.25 -10.10 21.76
C ALA A 542 -0.85 -10.67 21.46
N VAL A 543 0.03 -9.88 20.84
CA VAL A 543 1.41 -10.27 20.54
C VAL A 543 2.23 -10.42 21.81
N GLY A 544 2.14 -9.46 22.73
CA GLY A 544 2.86 -9.53 24.00
C GLY A 544 2.46 -10.75 24.83
N ASN A 545 1.22 -11.26 24.69
CA ASN A 545 0.83 -12.52 25.32
C ASN A 545 1.49 -13.74 24.69
N ALA A 546 1.54 -13.80 23.36
CA ALA A 546 2.24 -14.86 22.64
C ALA A 546 3.73 -14.90 23.00
N GLU A 547 4.38 -13.74 23.10
CA GLU A 547 5.78 -13.64 23.53
C GLU A 547 5.99 -14.13 24.97
N ARG A 548 5.04 -13.89 25.87
CA ARG A 548 5.10 -14.42 27.25
C ARG A 548 4.89 -15.92 27.30
N MET A 549 4.07 -16.48 26.40
CA MET A 549 3.91 -17.92 26.29
C MET A 549 5.20 -18.56 25.76
N PHE A 550 5.82 -17.92 24.76
CA PHE A 550 7.10 -18.31 24.19
C PHE A 550 8.23 -18.32 25.22
N ALA A 551 8.44 -17.20 25.91
CA ALA A 551 9.51 -17.05 26.90
C ALA A 551 9.38 -17.95 28.14
N LYS A 552 8.22 -18.56 28.36
CA LYS A 552 8.03 -19.59 29.40
C LYS A 552 8.52 -20.97 28.96
N MET A 553 8.63 -21.20 27.64
CA MET A 553 9.03 -22.46 27.05
C MET A 553 10.46 -22.45 26.53
N ASP A 554 10.91 -21.31 26.01
CA ASP A 554 12.31 -21.02 25.66
C ASP A 554 13.14 -20.87 26.95
N GLY A 555 13.67 -21.99 27.42
CA GLY A 555 14.31 -22.14 28.72
C GLY A 555 15.77 -21.69 28.72
N ASP A 556 16.47 -21.92 27.60
CA ASP A 556 17.85 -21.47 27.42
C ASP A 556 17.98 -20.07 26.81
N ARG A 557 16.85 -19.48 26.36
CA ARG A 557 16.73 -18.12 25.82
C ARG A 557 17.47 -17.92 24.52
N ASP A 558 17.55 -18.96 23.70
CA ASP A 558 18.16 -18.90 22.38
C ASP A 558 17.21 -18.31 21.30
N GLY A 559 15.94 -18.07 21.66
CA GLY A 559 14.94 -17.50 20.76
C GLY A 559 14.18 -18.55 19.94
N GLU A 560 14.39 -19.83 20.25
CA GLU A 560 13.75 -20.99 19.66
C GLU A 560 13.16 -21.88 20.78
N ILE A 561 12.19 -22.74 20.44
CA ILE A 561 11.72 -23.80 21.33
C ILE A 561 12.08 -25.12 20.66
N SER A 562 13.14 -25.72 21.15
CA SER A 562 13.65 -27.00 20.69
C SER A 562 12.74 -28.17 21.06
N SER A 563 12.92 -29.31 20.39
CA SER A 563 12.25 -30.56 20.76
C SER A 563 12.55 -30.98 22.21
N SER A 564 13.75 -30.72 22.71
CA SER A 564 14.13 -30.97 24.10
C SER A 564 13.35 -30.11 25.09
N GLU A 565 13.11 -28.84 24.79
CA GLU A 565 12.36 -27.93 25.66
C GLU A 565 10.86 -28.21 25.62
N MET A 566 10.35 -28.64 24.46
CA MET A 566 8.98 -29.16 24.34
C MET A 566 8.79 -30.41 25.20
N GLU A 567 9.74 -31.34 25.18
CA GLU A 567 9.70 -32.54 26.02
C GLU A 567 9.83 -32.23 27.52
N ALA A 568 10.72 -31.30 27.89
CA ALA A 568 10.87 -30.85 29.27
C ALA A 568 9.57 -30.23 29.80
N SER A 569 8.90 -29.42 28.97
CA SER A 569 7.62 -28.79 29.29
C SER A 569 6.44 -29.76 29.37
N ARG A 570 6.56 -30.98 28.82
CA ARG A 570 5.54 -32.05 28.96
C ARG A 570 5.65 -32.86 30.25
N ARG A 571 6.79 -32.76 30.95
CA ARG A 571 7.11 -33.52 32.19
C ARG A 571 6.77 -32.75 33.48
N HIS A 572 6.34 -31.50 33.35
CA HIS A 572 5.88 -30.60 34.40
C HIS A 572 4.43 -30.19 34.15
#